data_AF-A0A7T8IG69-F1
#
_entry.id   AF-A0A7T8IG69-F1
#
_cell.length_a   1.000
_cell.length_b   1.000
_cell.length_c   1.000
_cell.angle_alpha   90.00
_cell.angle_beta   90.00
_cell.angle_gamma   90.00
#
_symmetry.space_group_name_H-M   'P 1'
#
loop_
_entity.id
_entity.type
_entity.pdbx_description
1 polymer ?
#
loop_
_entity_poly.entity_id
_entity_poly.type
_entity_poly.pdbx_seq_one_letter_code
_entity_poly.pdbx_strand_id
1 'polypeptide(L)' 'MTQILKFVSVMIIFLSVFSKLVYSSKPTTTPYWPCNTRADCLYKECDYPAKPFCVSSKCLCV' A
#
# COMPACT_ATOMS: atom_id res chain seq x y z
N MET A 1 3.71 -41.68 6.99
CA MET A 1 2.65 -40.80 6.46
C MET A 1 2.41 -39.57 7.33
N THR A 2 2.43 -39.70 8.66
CA THR A 2 2.17 -38.61 9.62
C THR A 2 3.17 -37.44 9.59
N GLN A 3 4.43 -37.68 9.24
CA GLN A 3 5.44 -36.61 9.16
C GLN A 3 5.24 -35.69 7.94
N ILE A 4 4.82 -36.25 6.80
CA ILE A 4 4.52 -35.50 5.58
C ILE A 4 3.32 -34.58 5.82
N LEU A 5 2.29 -35.08 6.52
CA LEU A 5 1.12 -34.29 6.90
C LEU A 5 1.50 -33.08 7.78
N LYS A 6 2.42 -33.28 8.73
CA LYS A 6 2.95 -32.21 9.59
C LYS A 6 3.71 -31.16 8.79
N PHE A 7 4.53 -31.59 7.84
CA PHE A 7 5.29 -30.68 6.98
C PHE A 7 4.38 -29.81 6.12
N VAL A 8 3.36 -30.40 5.50
CA VAL A 8 2.36 -29.68 4.69
C VAL A 8 1.60 -28.67 5.54
N SER A 9 1.21 -29.05 6.77
CA SER A 9 0.52 -28.15 7.70
C SER A 9 1.36 -26.93 8.06
N VAL A 10 2.65 -27.11 8.38
CA VAL A 10 3.57 -26.02 8.68
C VAL A 10 3.78 -25.12 7.46
N MET A 11 3.89 -25.69 6.26
CA MET A 11 4.06 -24.95 5.01
C MET A 11 2.84 -24.03 4.72
N ILE A 12 1.62 -24.53 4.93
CA ILE A 12 0.38 -23.75 4.73
C ILE A 12 0.31 -22.59 5.73
N ILE A 13 0.66 -22.83 7.00
CA ILE A 13 0.69 -21.78 8.03
C ILE A 13 1.70 -20.70 7.62
N PHE A 14 2.89 -21.10 7.19
CA PHE A 14 3.93 -20.16 6.77
C PHE A 14 3.50 -19.30 5.58
N LEU A 15 2.92 -19.91 4.54
CA LEU A 15 2.39 -19.20 3.37
C LEU A 15 1.26 -18.23 3.75
N SER A 16 0.41 -18.60 4.70
CA SER A 16 -0.68 -17.76 5.19
C SER A 16 -0.16 -16.53 5.92
N VAL A 17 0.83 -16.71 6.80
CA VAL A 17 1.47 -15.59 7.52
C VAL A 17 2.24 -14.69 6.56
N PHE A 18 3.00 -15.28 5.63
CA PHE A 18 3.74 -14.51 4.61
C PHE A 18 2.80 -13.68 3.72
N SER A 19 1.69 -14.28 3.27
CA SER A 19 0.66 -13.58 2.49
C SER A 19 0.06 -12.41 3.27
N LYS A 20 -0.22 -12.59 4.57
CA LYS A 20 -0.69 -11.48 5.42
C LYS A 20 0.36 -10.40 5.63
N LEU A 21 1.64 -10.77 5.73
CA LEU A 21 2.73 -9.82 5.88
C LEU A 21 2.88 -8.96 4.62
N VAL A 22 2.87 -9.59 3.43
CA VAL A 22 2.91 -8.92 2.13
C VAL A 22 1.66 -8.08 1.88
N TYR A 23 0.49 -8.55 2.31
CA TYR A 23 -0.76 -7.79 2.19
C TYR A 23 -0.89 -6.66 3.23
N SER A 24 -0.24 -6.79 4.40
CA SER A 24 -0.16 -5.71 5.41
C SER A 24 0.90 -4.69 5.05
N SER A 25 1.94 -5.06 4.30
CA SER A 25 2.76 -4.13 3.53
C SER A 25 2.04 -3.62 2.29
N LYS A 26 0.71 -3.41 2.37
CA LYS A 26 0.06 -2.44 1.51
C LYS A 26 0.94 -1.18 1.61
N PRO A 27 1.53 -0.69 0.49
CA PRO A 27 2.07 0.65 0.54
C PRO A 27 0.92 1.50 1.06
N THR A 28 1.17 2.38 2.02
CA THR A 28 0.22 3.42 2.41
C THR A 28 -0.36 3.96 1.13
N THR A 29 -1.55 3.50 0.76
CA THR A 29 -2.20 3.87 -0.47
C THR A 29 -2.73 5.25 -0.14
N THR A 30 -1.84 6.24 -0.10
CA THR A 30 -2.22 7.59 -0.48
C THR A 30 -3.01 7.39 -1.76
N PRO A 31 -4.32 7.64 -1.76
CA PRO A 31 -5.14 7.33 -2.92
C PRO A 31 -4.48 8.07 -4.08
N TYR A 32 -3.87 7.30 -4.98
CA TYR A 32 -3.03 7.84 -6.03
C TYR A 32 -4.00 8.39 -7.08
N TRP A 33 -4.42 9.64 -6.88
CA TRP A 33 -5.12 10.38 -7.91
C TRP A 33 -4.06 10.76 -8.95
N PRO A 34 -4.23 10.31 -10.20
CA PRO A 34 -3.35 10.75 -11.27
C PRO A 34 -3.49 12.26 -11.40
N CYS A 35 -2.36 12.96 -11.40
CA CYS A 35 -2.32 14.39 -11.65
C CYS A 35 -1.48 14.68 -12.89
N ASN A 36 -1.92 15.65 -13.68
CA ASN A 36 -1.14 16.18 -14.80
C ASN A 36 -0.61 17.57 -14.47
N THR A 37 -1.40 18.31 -13.69
CA THR A 37 -1.11 19.66 -13.23
C THR A 37 -1.31 19.74 -11.72
N ARG A 38 -0.75 20.79 -11.11
CA ARG A 38 -0.95 21.05 -9.68
C ARG A 38 -2.42 21.28 -9.31
N ALA A 39 -3.22 21.77 -10.26
CA ALA A 39 -4.64 22.04 -10.06
C ALA A 39 -5.46 20.76 -9.83
N ASP A 40 -5.03 19.63 -10.40
CA ASP A 40 -5.70 18.34 -10.23
C ASP A 40 -5.66 17.86 -8.76
N CYS A 41 -4.66 18.31 -8.00
CA CYS A 41 -4.48 17.97 -6.59
C CYS A 41 -5.22 18.91 -5.62
N LEU A 42 -5.87 19.98 -6.11
CA LEU A 42 -6.61 20.95 -5.27
C LEU A 42 -7.86 20.33 -4.63
N TYR A 43 -8.39 19.24 -5.21
CA TYR A 43 -9.61 18.58 -4.74
C TYR A 43 -9.42 17.74 -3.46
N LYS A 44 -8.22 17.69 -2.87
CA LYS A 44 -7.99 17.01 -1.60
C LYS A 44 -7.35 17.91 -0.54
N GLU A 45 -7.96 17.86 0.63
CA GLU A 45 -7.50 18.42 1.90
C GLU A 45 -6.09 17.89 2.20
N CYS A 46 -5.06 18.67 1.88
CA CYS A 46 -3.82 18.59 2.63
C CYS A 46 -4.06 19.35 3.93
N ASP A 47 -3.74 18.73 5.07
CA ASP A 47 -3.75 19.43 6.35
C ASP A 47 -2.76 20.60 6.32
N TYR A 48 -3.20 21.76 6.80
CA TYR A 48 -2.34 22.93 6.94
C TYR A 48 -1.15 22.60 7.87
N PRO A 49 0.11 22.93 7.52
CA PRO A 49 0.58 23.85 6.48
C PRO A 49 0.97 23.20 5.13
N ALA A 50 0.75 21.89 4.97
CA ALA A 50 1.20 21.16 3.80
C ALA A 50 0.44 21.60 2.54
N LYS A 51 1.15 21.71 1.41
CA LYS A 51 0.56 22.10 0.12
C LYS A 51 0.56 20.91 -0.84
N PRO A 52 -0.55 20.68 -1.58
CA PRO A 52 -0.56 19.65 -2.60
C PRO A 52 0.40 20.01 -3.75
N PHE A 53 1.18 19.02 -4.18
CA PHE A 53 2.10 19.05 -5.30
C PHE A 53 1.93 17.81 -6.17
N CYS A 54 1.99 18.01 -7.49
CA CYS A 54 2.00 16.91 -8.44
C CYS A 54 3.45 16.52 -8.74
N VAL A 55 3.84 15.29 -8.41
CA VAL A 55 5.18 14.74 -8.67
C VAL A 55 5.04 13.37 -9.30
N SER A 56 5.66 13.16 -10.46
CA SER A 56 5.62 11.87 -11.19
C SER A 56 4.18 11.35 -11.39
N SER A 57 3.28 12.24 -11.82
CA SER A 57 1.86 11.98 -12.02
C SER A 57 1.07 11.57 -10.78
N LYS A 58 1.58 11.92 -9.59
CA LYS A 58 0.99 11.58 -8.30
C LYS A 58 0.88 12.82 -7.41
N CYS A 59 -0.28 13.02 -6.79
CA CYS A 59 -0.45 14.07 -5.78
C CYS A 59 0.25 13.70 -4.47
N LEU A 60 1.10 14.59 -3.97
CA LEU A 60 1.78 14.52 -2.68
C LEU A 60 1.44 15.78 -1.87
N CYS A 61 1.23 15.64 -0.56
CA CYS A 61 1.20 16.78 0.36
C CYS A 61 2.62 16.95 0.93
N VAL A 62 3.21 18.14 0.77
CA VAL A 62 4.56 18.48 1.22
C VAL A 62 4.53 19.71 2.09
#